data_AF-A0A8H8X0K7-F1
#
_entry.id   AF-A0A8H8X0K7-F1
#
_cell.length_a   1.000
_cell.length_b   1.000
_cell.length_c   1.000
_cell.angle_alpha   90.00
_cell.angle_beta   90.00
_cell.angle_gamma   90.00
#
_symmetry.space_group_name_H-M   'P 1'
#
loop_
_entity.id
_entity.type
_entity.pdbx_description
1 polymer ?
#
loop_
_entity_poly.entity_id
_entity_poly.type
_entity_poly.pdbx_seq_one_letter_code
_entity_poly.pdbx_strand_id
1 'polypeptide(L)'
;MTIYALFDKDGRPKGFMPSEIFGERMIDGKPNPKLPDGVVEIAREHWQALLSSDTKVWNGKTVVDRVIVPDQGSLLSRAKEVRWEKETGGITVFGVPFSSDDRSKTLILGAQLLCQQDPNHSEDWWAADGTSHHVDATMIGTIAKAIAGHVSRCFQIFGTVQAGITAGTIKTYAEIDQAFDALSAE
;
A
#
# COMPACT_ATOMS: atom_id res chain seq x y z
N MET A 1 40.41 -11.20 -13.24
CA MET A 1 40.33 -9.95 -12.47
C MET A 1 39.53 -10.21 -11.22
N THR A 2 40.18 -10.15 -10.06
CA THR A 2 39.51 -10.25 -8.76
C THR A 2 38.95 -8.89 -8.39
N ILE A 3 37.74 -8.86 -7.83
CA ILE A 3 37.05 -7.62 -7.49
C ILE A 3 36.67 -7.67 -6.03
N TYR A 4 37.17 -6.71 -5.28
CA TYR A 4 36.75 -6.48 -3.91
C TYR A 4 35.63 -5.44 -3.89
N ALA A 5 34.58 -5.67 -3.12
CA ALA A 5 33.46 -4.75 -2.98
C ALA A 5 33.21 -4.45 -1.51
N LEU A 6 32.88 -3.19 -1.23
CA LEU A 6 32.40 -2.77 0.08
C LEU A 6 30.89 -2.53 -0.02
N PHE A 7 30.12 -3.04 0.92
CA PHE A 7 28.66 -2.91 0.95
C PHE A 7 28.18 -2.10 2.15
N ASP A 8 27.05 -1.41 2.03
CA ASP A 8 26.33 -0.86 3.18
C ASP A 8 25.49 -1.95 3.88
N LYS A 9 24.81 -1.57 4.96
CA LYS A 9 23.96 -2.48 5.75
C LYS A 9 22.80 -3.09 4.95
N ASP A 10 22.41 -2.44 3.84
CA ASP A 10 21.30 -2.85 2.97
C ASP A 10 21.83 -3.61 1.73
N GLY A 11 23.13 -3.95 1.71
CA GLY A 11 23.77 -4.70 0.64
C GLY A 11 24.12 -3.88 -0.59
N ARG A 12 24.03 -2.55 -0.55
CA ARG A 12 24.34 -1.70 -1.70
C ARG A 12 25.84 -1.47 -1.80
N PRO A 13 26.43 -1.52 -3.02
CA PRO A 13 27.84 -1.28 -3.20
C PRO A 13 28.19 0.17 -2.85
N LYS A 14 29.09 0.35 -1.87
CA LYS A 14 29.73 1.63 -1.55
C LYS A 14 30.96 1.90 -2.42
N GLY A 15 31.53 0.85 -3.01
CA GLY A 15 32.67 0.96 -3.92
C GLY A 15 33.16 -0.41 -4.40
N PHE A 16 33.81 -0.39 -5.56
CA PHE A 16 34.48 -1.55 -6.15
C PHE A 16 35.98 -1.27 -6.26
N MET A 17 36.79 -2.26 -5.89
CA MET A 17 38.24 -2.18 -5.79
C MET A 17 38.84 -3.36 -6.54
N PRO A 18 39.10 -3.23 -7.86
CA PRO A 18 39.73 -4.29 -8.64
C PRO A 18 41.17 -4.52 -8.17
N SER A 19 41.59 -5.79 -8.08
CA SER A 19 42.93 -6.15 -7.59
C SER A 19 44.07 -5.59 -8.45
N GLU A 20 43.81 -5.30 -9.72
CA GLU A 20 44.76 -4.67 -10.64
C GLU A 20 45.15 -3.25 -10.22
N ILE A 21 44.27 -2.53 -9.51
CA ILE A 21 44.51 -1.17 -9.02
C ILE A 21 44.88 -1.19 -7.54
N PHE A 22 44.17 -1.99 -6.74
CA PHE A 22 44.28 -1.98 -5.28
C PHE A 22 45.24 -3.04 -4.72
N GLY A 23 45.67 -4.01 -5.53
CA GLY A 23 46.45 -5.18 -5.11
C GLY A 23 45.58 -6.30 -4.55
N GLU A 24 46.22 -7.40 -4.16
CA GLU A 24 45.54 -8.53 -3.52
C GLU A 24 45.05 -8.20 -2.10
N ARG A 25 44.08 -8.96 -1.60
CA ARG A 25 43.50 -8.75 -0.26
C ARG A 25 44.53 -8.87 0.86
N MET A 26 45.50 -9.76 0.68
CA MET A 26 46.55 -10.05 1.65
C MET A 26 47.92 -9.79 1.01
N ILE A 27 48.80 -9.12 1.75
CA ILE A 27 50.21 -8.87 1.39
C ILE A 27 51.05 -9.42 2.53
N ASP A 28 51.91 -10.40 2.25
CA ASP A 28 52.78 -11.05 3.24
C ASP A 28 52.04 -11.55 4.49
N GLY A 29 50.85 -12.13 4.28
CA GLY A 29 49.99 -12.65 5.35
C GLY A 29 49.27 -11.58 6.17
N LYS A 30 49.38 -10.29 5.80
CA LYS A 30 48.68 -9.17 6.46
C LYS A 30 47.60 -8.58 5.53
N PRO A 31 46.51 -8.03 6.08
CA PRO A 31 45.52 -7.30 5.28
C PRO A 31 46.17 -6.15 4.50
N ASN A 32 45.81 -6.00 3.24
CA ASN A 32 46.31 -4.94 2.39
C ASN A 32 45.81 -3.57 2.90
N PRO A 33 46.70 -2.65 3.28
CA PRO A 33 46.31 -1.35 3.86
C PRO A 33 45.59 -0.41 2.88
N LYS A 34 45.60 -0.72 1.57
CA LYS A 34 44.85 0.03 0.54
C LYS A 34 43.37 -0.34 0.48
N LEU A 35 42.98 -1.47 1.06
CA LEU A 35 41.60 -1.93 1.06
C LEU A 35 40.93 -1.55 2.39
N PRO A 36 39.71 -0.97 2.36
CA PRO A 36 38.95 -0.74 3.57
C PRO A 36 38.61 -2.03 4.31
N ASP A 37 38.42 -1.93 5.62
CA ASP A 37 37.88 -3.04 6.41
C ASP A 37 36.49 -3.46 5.90
N GLY A 38 36.24 -4.77 5.92
CA GLY A 38 34.96 -5.34 5.52
C GLY A 38 34.75 -5.51 4.01
N VAL A 39 35.76 -5.26 3.18
CA VAL A 39 35.68 -5.64 1.76
C VAL A 39 35.52 -7.15 1.61
N VAL A 40 34.68 -7.55 0.66
CA VAL A 40 34.49 -8.95 0.28
C VAL A 40 34.89 -9.13 -1.17
N GLU A 41 35.49 -10.28 -1.46
CA GLU A 41 35.72 -10.69 -2.83
C GLU A 41 34.40 -11.10 -3.47
N ILE A 42 34.12 -10.59 -4.66
CA ILE A 42 32.94 -10.94 -5.44
C ILE A 42 33.34 -11.46 -6.81
N ALA A 43 32.56 -12.43 -7.31
CA ALA A 43 32.71 -12.94 -8.66
C ALA A 43 32.38 -11.86 -9.71
N ARG A 44 32.92 -12.04 -10.93
CA ARG A 44 32.78 -11.05 -12.02
C ARG A 44 31.31 -10.84 -12.40
N GLU A 45 30.53 -11.90 -12.42
CA GLU A 45 29.10 -11.90 -12.70
C GLU A 45 28.31 -11.11 -11.64
N HIS A 46 28.70 -11.20 -10.37
CA HIS A 46 28.11 -10.41 -9.29
C HIS A 46 28.43 -8.92 -9.44
N TRP A 47 29.68 -8.60 -9.78
CA TRP A 47 30.08 -7.21 -10.07
C TRP A 47 29.30 -6.63 -11.25
N GLN A 48 29.18 -7.38 -12.35
CA GLN A 48 28.42 -6.96 -13.52
C GLN A 48 26.94 -6.75 -13.18
N ALA A 49 26.32 -7.67 -12.42
CA ALA A 49 24.94 -7.55 -11.99
C ALA A 49 24.71 -6.26 -11.17
N LEU A 50 25.59 -5.98 -10.20
CA LEU A 50 25.51 -4.79 -9.35
C LEU A 50 25.77 -3.47 -10.09
N LEU A 51 26.60 -3.48 -11.15
CA LEU A 51 26.80 -2.29 -12.00
C LEU A 51 25.62 -2.04 -12.96
N SER A 52 24.95 -3.11 -13.39
CA SER A 52 23.90 -3.05 -14.40
C SER A 52 22.51 -2.71 -13.84
N SER A 53 22.34 -2.69 -12.52
CA SER A 53 21.03 -2.44 -11.90
C SER A 53 21.15 -1.85 -10.50
N ASP A 54 20.34 -0.82 -10.24
CA ASP A 54 20.12 -0.20 -8.93
C ASP A 54 19.21 -1.04 -8.01
N THR A 55 18.52 -2.02 -8.57
CA THR A 55 17.67 -2.96 -7.83
C THR A 55 18.42 -4.17 -7.32
N LYS A 56 19.69 -4.39 -7.72
CA LYS A 56 20.48 -5.53 -7.25
C LYS A 56 21.29 -5.17 -6.01
N VAL A 57 21.30 -6.06 -5.02
CA VAL A 57 22.04 -5.90 -3.76
C VAL A 57 22.77 -7.18 -3.38
N TRP A 58 23.83 -7.04 -2.58
CA TRP A 58 24.57 -8.16 -2.00
C TRP A 58 23.95 -8.61 -0.68
N ASN A 59 23.60 -9.90 -0.57
CA ASN A 59 23.02 -10.45 0.66
C ASN A 59 24.05 -11.10 1.61
N GLY A 60 25.34 -10.86 1.40
CA GLY A 60 26.43 -11.53 2.12
C GLY A 60 27.02 -12.73 1.38
N LYS A 61 26.33 -13.27 0.38
CA LYS A 61 26.75 -14.46 -0.36
C LYS A 61 26.61 -14.36 -1.88
N THR A 62 25.56 -13.69 -2.36
CA THR A 62 25.28 -13.53 -3.79
C THR A 62 24.54 -12.22 -4.04
N VAL A 63 24.34 -11.91 -5.32
CA VAL A 63 23.56 -10.76 -5.76
C VAL A 63 22.10 -11.18 -5.91
N VAL A 64 21.21 -10.45 -5.26
CA VAL A 64 19.77 -10.69 -5.27
C VAL A 64 19.03 -9.43 -5.67
N ASP A 65 17.76 -9.58 -6.05
CA ASP A 65 16.86 -8.43 -6.15
C ASP A 65 16.60 -7.83 -4.77
N ARG A 66 16.68 -6.51 -4.71
CA ARG A 66 16.37 -5.73 -3.53
C ARG A 66 14.89 -5.84 -3.26
N VAL A 67 14.57 -6.39 -2.09
CA VAL A 67 13.22 -6.29 -1.55
C VAL A 67 12.98 -4.86 -1.10
N ILE A 68 12.18 -4.12 -1.86
CA ILE A 68 11.73 -2.79 -1.46
C ILE A 68 10.66 -2.98 -0.39
N VAL A 69 11.05 -2.83 0.87
CA VAL A 69 10.11 -2.77 1.99
C VAL A 69 9.56 -1.35 2.06
N PRO A 70 8.23 -1.14 1.95
CA PRO A 70 7.65 0.18 2.13
C PRO A 70 7.98 0.73 3.51
N ASP A 71 8.38 2.00 3.58
CA ASP A 71 8.47 2.69 4.86
C ASP A 71 7.07 2.97 5.43
N GLN A 72 7.01 3.31 6.71
CA GLN A 72 5.76 3.58 7.42
C GLN A 72 4.91 4.68 6.75
N GLY A 73 5.53 5.73 6.21
CA GLY A 73 4.82 6.82 5.52
C GLY A 73 4.18 6.36 4.22
N SER A 74 4.86 5.49 3.49
CA SER A 74 4.34 4.86 2.26
C SER A 74 3.16 3.92 2.57
N LEU A 75 3.25 3.11 3.63
CA LEU A 75 2.14 2.27 4.11
C LEU A 75 0.91 3.10 4.52
N LEU A 76 1.12 4.19 5.28
CA LEU A 76 0.04 5.09 5.68
C LEU A 76 -0.62 5.79 4.49
N SER A 77 0.16 6.13 3.46
CA SER A 77 -0.36 6.72 2.22
C SER A 77 -1.24 5.72 1.48
N ARG A 78 -0.78 4.47 1.32
CA ARG A 78 -1.59 3.40 0.73
C ARG A 78 -2.87 3.14 1.52
N ALA A 79 -2.80 3.06 2.85
CA ALA A 79 -3.98 2.83 3.68
C ALA A 79 -5.04 3.95 3.52
N LYS A 80 -4.61 5.22 3.36
CA LYS A 80 -5.53 6.34 3.14
C LYS A 80 -6.22 6.26 1.78
N GLU A 81 -5.45 5.90 0.75
CA GLU A 81 -5.93 5.70 -0.62
C GLU A 81 -6.96 4.58 -0.68
N VAL A 82 -6.62 3.37 -0.21
CA VAL A 82 -7.55 2.22 -0.21
C VAL A 82 -8.82 2.53 0.56
N ARG A 83 -8.72 3.17 1.73
CA ARG A 83 -9.90 3.60 2.48
C ARG A 83 -10.77 4.54 1.65
N TRP A 84 -10.17 5.53 0.99
CA TRP A 84 -10.92 6.50 0.19
C TRP A 84 -11.61 5.81 -1.00
N GLU A 85 -10.89 4.96 -1.73
CA GLU A 85 -11.43 4.17 -2.83
C GLU A 85 -12.66 3.34 -2.40
N LYS A 86 -12.57 2.65 -1.26
CA LYS A 86 -13.68 1.85 -0.71
C LYS A 86 -14.80 2.73 -0.17
N GLU A 87 -14.47 3.82 0.51
CA GLU A 87 -15.44 4.78 1.06
C GLU A 87 -16.30 5.39 -0.04
N THR A 88 -15.73 5.77 -1.19
CA THR A 88 -16.45 6.43 -2.28
C THR A 88 -16.95 5.48 -3.36
N GLY A 89 -16.48 4.22 -3.35
CA GLY A 89 -16.77 3.21 -4.38
C GLY A 89 -18.23 2.76 -4.46
N GLY A 90 -19.08 3.17 -3.52
CA GLY A 90 -20.49 2.83 -3.48
C GLY A 90 -20.79 1.49 -2.80
N ILE A 91 -22.08 1.23 -2.65
CA ILE A 91 -22.66 0.00 -2.12
C ILE A 91 -23.91 -0.37 -2.90
N THR A 92 -24.30 -1.64 -2.87
CA THR A 92 -25.57 -2.10 -3.43
C THR A 92 -26.60 -2.28 -2.33
N VAL A 93 -27.77 -1.65 -2.48
CA VAL A 93 -28.90 -1.79 -1.55
C VAL A 93 -30.13 -2.14 -2.38
N PHE A 94 -30.83 -3.23 -2.04
CA PHE A 94 -31.96 -3.74 -2.82
C PHE A 94 -31.67 -3.99 -4.31
N GLY A 95 -30.42 -4.36 -4.64
CA GLY A 95 -29.99 -4.57 -6.03
C GLY A 95 -29.71 -3.27 -6.80
N VAL A 96 -29.89 -2.10 -6.19
CA VAL A 96 -29.60 -0.79 -6.78
C VAL A 96 -28.21 -0.33 -6.32
N PRO A 97 -27.30 0.05 -7.23
CA PRO A 97 -25.98 0.55 -6.86
C PRO A 97 -26.04 2.03 -6.48
N PHE A 98 -25.70 2.35 -5.24
CA PHE A 98 -25.62 3.71 -4.73
C PHE A 98 -24.17 4.12 -4.58
N SER A 99 -23.82 5.28 -5.16
CA SER A 99 -22.56 5.93 -4.83
C SER A 99 -22.54 6.30 -3.35
N SER A 100 -21.36 6.21 -2.74
CA SER A 100 -21.11 6.63 -1.35
C SER A 100 -20.10 7.77 -1.30
N ASP A 101 -20.04 8.57 -2.36
CA ASP A 101 -19.30 9.84 -2.38
C ASP A 101 -20.03 10.93 -1.58
N ASP A 102 -19.36 12.06 -1.36
CA ASP A 102 -19.88 13.15 -0.51
C ASP A 102 -21.16 13.77 -1.06
N ARG A 103 -21.33 13.80 -2.39
CA ARG A 103 -22.57 14.27 -3.01
C ARG A 103 -23.73 13.34 -2.65
N SER A 104 -23.55 12.04 -2.81
CA SER A 104 -24.56 11.03 -2.54
C SER A 104 -24.93 10.97 -1.06
N LYS A 105 -23.93 11.07 -0.16
CA LYS A 105 -24.14 11.22 1.29
C LYS A 105 -24.98 12.46 1.63
N THR A 106 -24.72 13.58 0.96
CA THR A 106 -25.46 14.83 1.19
C THR A 106 -26.91 14.72 0.69
N LEU A 107 -27.11 14.17 -0.51
CA LEU A 107 -28.43 14.01 -1.11
C LEU A 107 -29.31 13.07 -0.28
N ILE A 108 -28.78 11.91 0.13
CA ILE A 108 -29.57 10.94 0.90
C ILE A 108 -29.93 11.47 2.29
N LEU A 109 -29.07 12.31 2.89
CA LEU A 109 -29.39 13.00 4.15
C LEU A 109 -30.55 13.99 3.96
N GLY A 110 -30.56 14.73 2.85
CA GLY A 110 -31.67 15.63 2.50
C GLY A 110 -32.98 14.87 2.26
N ALA A 111 -32.94 13.79 1.49
CA ALA A 111 -34.09 12.92 1.25
C ALA A 111 -34.64 12.33 2.56
N GLN A 112 -33.75 11.88 3.44
CA GLN A 112 -34.15 11.36 4.76
C GLN A 112 -34.85 12.43 5.62
N LEU A 113 -34.42 13.69 5.56
CA LEU A 113 -35.08 14.79 6.26
C LEU A 113 -36.48 15.07 5.69
N LEU A 114 -36.65 15.01 4.36
CA LEU A 114 -37.98 15.12 3.73
C LEU A 114 -38.90 13.99 4.19
N CYS A 115 -38.42 12.75 4.23
CA CYS A 115 -39.20 11.60 4.72
C CYS A 115 -39.63 11.73 6.19
N GLN A 116 -38.88 12.46 7.02
CA GLN A 116 -39.29 12.74 8.41
C GLN A 116 -40.45 13.73 8.49
N GLN A 117 -40.58 14.63 7.50
CA GLN A 117 -41.66 15.61 7.42
C GLN A 117 -42.89 15.06 6.69
N ASP A 118 -42.66 14.23 5.67
CA ASP A 118 -43.68 13.53 4.90
C ASP A 118 -43.33 12.04 4.77
N PRO A 119 -43.94 11.16 5.59
CA PRO A 119 -43.72 9.72 5.50
C PRO A 119 -44.15 9.09 4.17
N ASN A 120 -44.93 9.78 3.33
CA ASN A 120 -45.30 9.33 1.99
C ASN A 120 -44.37 9.87 0.90
N HIS A 121 -43.30 10.58 1.26
CA HIS A 121 -42.31 11.07 0.31
C HIS A 121 -41.71 9.91 -0.50
N SER A 122 -41.59 10.16 -1.79
CA SER A 122 -40.94 9.26 -2.74
C SER A 122 -40.27 10.09 -3.82
N GLU A 123 -39.16 9.62 -4.34
CA GLU A 123 -38.42 10.31 -5.40
C GLU A 123 -37.74 9.33 -6.34
N ASP A 124 -37.36 9.84 -7.50
CA ASP A 124 -36.58 9.11 -8.48
C ASP A 124 -35.10 9.40 -8.24
N TRP A 125 -34.35 8.37 -7.83
CA TRP A 125 -32.93 8.47 -7.51
C TRP A 125 -32.06 8.09 -8.70
N TRP A 126 -31.09 8.94 -9.02
CA TRP A 126 -30.09 8.64 -10.05
C TRP A 126 -28.97 7.76 -9.47
N ALA A 127 -29.00 6.46 -9.79
CA ALA A 127 -28.08 5.47 -9.27
C ALA A 127 -26.75 5.44 -10.02
N ALA A 128 -25.76 4.73 -9.44
CA ALA A 128 -24.42 4.63 -10.00
C ALA A 128 -24.35 3.81 -11.31
N ASP A 129 -25.40 3.05 -11.63
CA ASP A 129 -25.56 2.37 -12.92
C ASP A 129 -25.96 3.31 -14.07
N GLY A 130 -26.17 4.60 -13.79
CA GLY A 130 -26.59 5.58 -14.77
C GLY A 130 -28.09 5.52 -15.11
N THR A 131 -28.90 4.91 -14.24
CA THR A 131 -30.35 4.84 -14.39
C THR A 131 -31.08 5.41 -13.19
N SER A 132 -32.37 5.71 -13.40
CA SER A 132 -33.24 6.26 -12.36
C SER A 132 -34.02 5.14 -11.69
N HIS A 133 -34.01 5.10 -10.36
CA HIS A 133 -34.72 4.13 -9.55
C HIS A 133 -35.70 4.83 -8.62
N HIS A 134 -36.95 4.39 -8.60
CA HIS A 134 -37.95 4.92 -7.69
C HIS A 134 -37.68 4.45 -6.26
N VAL A 135 -37.54 5.38 -5.32
CA VAL A 135 -37.28 5.09 -3.90
C VAL A 135 -38.35 5.75 -3.02
N ASP A 136 -38.96 4.95 -2.15
CA ASP A 136 -39.90 5.44 -1.13
C ASP A 136 -39.18 5.80 0.18
N ALA A 137 -39.91 6.39 1.13
CA ALA A 137 -39.38 6.77 2.43
C ALA A 137 -38.72 5.61 3.21
N THR A 138 -39.23 4.38 3.06
CA THR A 138 -38.66 3.20 3.74
C THR A 138 -37.33 2.81 3.10
N MET A 139 -37.25 2.82 1.77
CA MET A 139 -36.02 2.57 1.02
C MET A 139 -34.98 3.64 1.33
N ILE A 140 -35.34 4.92 1.27
CA ILE A 140 -34.45 6.05 1.59
C ILE A 140 -33.84 5.88 2.99
N GLY A 141 -34.66 5.58 3.99
CA GLY A 141 -34.17 5.35 5.36
C GLY A 141 -33.22 4.14 5.47
N THR A 142 -33.43 3.10 4.67
CA THR A 142 -32.55 1.92 4.63
C THR A 142 -31.24 2.22 3.93
N ILE A 143 -31.27 2.91 2.78
CA ILE A 143 -30.10 3.34 2.02
C ILE A 143 -29.23 4.26 2.87
N ALA A 144 -29.82 5.25 3.54
CA ALA A 144 -29.10 6.17 4.43
C ALA A 144 -28.32 5.43 5.53
N LYS A 145 -28.97 4.45 6.18
CA LYS A 145 -28.33 3.62 7.21
C LYS A 145 -27.22 2.74 6.63
N ALA A 146 -27.44 2.14 5.46
CA ALA A 146 -26.46 1.29 4.80
C ALA A 146 -25.20 2.09 4.41
N ILE A 147 -25.36 3.27 3.81
CA ILE A 147 -24.23 4.16 3.46
C ILE A 147 -23.48 4.59 4.72
N ALA A 148 -24.19 5.00 5.78
CA ALA A 148 -23.56 5.39 7.03
C ALA A 148 -22.77 4.23 7.68
N GLY A 149 -23.33 3.02 7.67
CA GLY A 149 -22.68 1.80 8.16
C GLY A 149 -21.42 1.46 7.37
N HIS A 150 -21.50 1.50 6.03
CA HIS A 150 -20.37 1.28 5.13
C HIS A 150 -19.20 2.24 5.42
N VAL A 151 -19.49 3.55 5.42
CA VAL A 151 -18.47 4.57 5.71
C VAL A 151 -17.87 4.34 7.10
N SER A 152 -18.69 4.09 8.12
CA SER A 152 -18.20 3.81 9.47
C SER A 152 -17.22 2.62 9.49
N ARG A 153 -17.55 1.54 8.78
CA ARG A 153 -16.69 0.34 8.70
C ARG A 153 -15.38 0.61 7.97
N CYS A 154 -15.39 1.38 6.88
CA CYS A 154 -14.18 1.83 6.20
C CYS A 154 -13.21 2.54 7.18
N PHE A 155 -13.73 3.43 8.03
CA PHE A 155 -12.91 4.14 9.02
C PHE A 155 -12.46 3.25 10.19
N GLN A 156 -13.27 2.27 10.61
CA GLN A 156 -12.88 1.29 11.65
C GLN A 156 -11.72 0.41 11.17
N ILE A 157 -11.80 -0.11 9.94
CA ILE A 157 -10.72 -0.89 9.31
C ILE A 157 -9.48 -0.02 9.18
N PHE A 158 -9.61 1.20 8.66
CA PHE A 158 -8.49 2.14 8.55
C PHE A 158 -7.79 2.40 9.88
N GLY A 159 -8.54 2.59 10.98
CA GLY A 159 -7.98 2.75 12.31
C GLY A 159 -7.16 1.53 12.77
N THR A 160 -7.68 0.32 12.51
CA THR A 160 -6.98 -0.94 12.81
C THR A 160 -5.70 -1.07 11.99
N VAL A 161 -5.75 -0.77 10.70
CA VAL A 161 -4.60 -0.81 9.80
C VAL A 161 -3.53 0.21 10.22
N GLN A 162 -3.93 1.44 10.54
CA GLN A 162 -3.01 2.48 11.02
C GLN A 162 -2.30 2.07 12.32
N ALA A 163 -3.03 1.45 13.25
CA ALA A 163 -2.45 0.92 14.48
C ALA A 163 -1.45 -0.22 14.19
N GLY A 164 -1.80 -1.14 13.27
CA GLY A 164 -0.92 -2.23 12.85
C GLY A 164 0.34 -1.76 12.14
N ILE A 165 0.26 -0.74 11.30
CA ILE A 165 1.41 -0.09 10.67
C ILE A 165 2.33 0.52 11.73
N THR A 166 1.75 1.23 12.71
CA THR A 166 2.52 1.87 13.80
C THR A 166 3.19 0.85 14.72
N ALA A 167 2.52 -0.29 14.99
CA ALA A 167 3.09 -1.39 15.75
C ALA A 167 4.08 -2.25 14.95
N GLY A 168 4.23 -2.01 13.65
CA GLY A 168 5.07 -2.80 12.75
C GLY A 168 4.53 -4.22 12.51
N THR A 169 3.25 -4.48 12.73
CA THR A 169 2.58 -5.75 12.42
C THR A 169 2.04 -5.81 11.00
N ILE A 170 1.81 -4.66 10.35
CA ILE A 170 1.53 -4.53 8.92
C ILE A 170 2.75 -3.91 8.26
N LYS A 171 3.29 -4.59 7.25
CA LYS A 171 4.57 -4.23 6.60
C LYS A 171 4.49 -4.16 5.08
N THR A 172 3.37 -4.58 4.48
CA THR A 172 3.20 -4.69 3.04
C THR A 172 1.89 -4.05 2.58
N TYR A 173 1.82 -3.66 1.31
CA TYR A 173 0.57 -3.18 0.72
C TYR A 173 -0.50 -4.28 0.64
N ALA A 174 -0.09 -5.54 0.40
CA ALA A 174 -1.01 -6.66 0.34
C ALA A 174 -1.76 -6.89 1.66
N GLU A 175 -1.08 -6.75 2.81
CA GLU A 175 -1.73 -6.83 4.13
C GLU A 175 -2.75 -5.69 4.35
N ILE A 176 -2.50 -4.51 3.78
CA ILE A 176 -3.45 -3.39 3.80
C ILE A 176 -4.67 -3.73 2.95
N ASP A 177 -4.45 -4.14 1.69
CA ASP A 177 -5.55 -4.45 0.76
C ASP A 177 -6.43 -5.57 1.32
N GLN A 178 -5.82 -6.63 1.86
CA GLN A 178 -6.52 -7.75 2.50
C GLN A 178 -7.37 -7.30 3.70
N ALA A 179 -6.92 -6.31 4.48
CA ALA A 179 -7.71 -5.81 5.60
C ALA A 179 -9.02 -5.13 5.14
N PHE A 180 -9.02 -4.52 3.95
CA PHE A 180 -10.20 -3.88 3.36
C PHE A 180 -11.08 -4.83 2.54
N ASP A 181 -10.60 -6.01 2.15
CA ASP A 181 -11.42 -7.02 1.47
C ASP A 181 -12.58 -7.53 2.35
N ALA A 182 -12.46 -7.41 3.68
CA ALA A 182 -13.53 -7.70 4.64
C ALA A 182 -14.79 -6.81 4.49
N LEU A 183 -14.74 -5.77 3.64
CA LEU A 183 -15.90 -4.94 3.26
C LEU A 183 -16.75 -5.57 2.15
N SER A 184 -16.19 -6.47 1.34
CA SER A 184 -16.87 -7.03 0.16
C SER A 184 -17.64 -8.33 0.44
N ALA A 185 -17.75 -8.72 1.71
CA ALA A 185 -18.37 -9.97 2.16
C ALA A 185 -19.81 -9.82 2.69
N GLU A 186 -20.44 -8.65 2.50
CA GLU A 186 -21.82 -8.33 2.89
C GLU A 186 -22.65 -7.91 1.66
#